data_AF-A0A7S0Z233-F1
#
_entry.id   AF-A0A7S0Z233-F1
#
_cell.length_a   1.000
_cell.length_b   1.000
_cell.length_c   1.000
_cell.angle_alpha   90.00
_cell.angle_beta   90.00
_cell.angle_gamma   90.00
#
_symmetry.space_group_name_H-M   'P 1'
#
loop_
_entity.id
_entity.type
_entity.pdbx_description
1 polymer ?
#
loop_
_entity_poly.entity_id
_entity_poly.type
_entity_poly.pdbx_seq_one_letter_code
_entity_poly.pdbx_strand_id
1 'polypeptide(L)'
;SINAENVALRGARLKQTDHVFGMVVYAGMESKLQMNANKSTAKFSQVERRLNLYIMWLFAVNIALCFGLTGGSYSVFPEVEKSWYLFDGFDQSRADQILNVATYFILLNSIIPLSLVVSMELSVLAQALFMMWDNDMRSEEKGGMLVMSSGLNSELGLIEYVLCDKTGTLTQNKMVF
;
A
#
# COMPACT_ATOMS: atom_id res chain seq x y z
N SER A 1 -34.30 -22.04 -31.42
CA SER A 1 -33.02 -21.34 -31.20
C SER A 1 -32.93 -20.99 -29.72
N ILE A 2 -31.74 -21.08 -29.10
CA ILE A 2 -31.55 -20.66 -27.70
C ILE A 2 -31.30 -19.15 -27.70
N ASN A 3 -32.14 -18.39 -27.00
CA ASN A 3 -32.07 -16.93 -26.91
C ASN A 3 -31.70 -16.49 -25.47
N ALA A 4 -31.50 -15.18 -25.26
CA ALA A 4 -31.14 -14.62 -23.95
C ALA A 4 -32.18 -14.90 -22.86
N GLU A 5 -33.46 -15.05 -23.23
CA GLU A 5 -34.56 -15.38 -22.30
C GLU A 5 -34.46 -16.80 -21.72
N ASN A 6 -33.73 -17.71 -22.39
CA ASN A 6 -33.55 -19.09 -21.95
C ASN A 6 -32.31 -19.27 -21.06
N VAL A 7 -31.56 -18.20 -20.78
CA VAL A 7 -30.28 -18.26 -20.05
C VAL A 7 -30.42 -17.60 -18.68
N ALA A 8 -30.26 -18.39 -17.62
CA ALA A 8 -30.11 -17.87 -16.25
C ALA A 8 -28.66 -17.47 -15.98
N LEU A 9 -28.43 -16.23 -15.53
CA LEU A 9 -27.10 -15.71 -15.23
C LEU A 9 -26.66 -16.02 -13.79
N ARG A 10 -25.35 -16.21 -13.57
CA ARG A 10 -24.75 -16.52 -12.26
C ARG A 10 -25.14 -15.59 -11.11
N GLY A 11 -25.39 -14.31 -11.39
CA GLY A 11 -25.79 -13.30 -10.39
C GLY A 11 -27.30 -13.15 -10.20
N ALA A 12 -28.12 -13.87 -10.98
CA ALA A 12 -29.57 -13.81 -10.87
C ALA A 12 -30.06 -14.67 -9.70
N ARG A 13 -31.07 -14.18 -8.98
CA ARG A 13 -31.74 -14.93 -7.93
C ARG A 13 -33.11 -15.38 -8.41
N LEU A 14 -33.35 -16.70 -8.41
CA LEU A 14 -34.65 -17.26 -8.72
C LEU A 14 -35.68 -16.82 -7.67
N LYS A 15 -36.85 -16.39 -8.13
CA LYS A 15 -37.99 -15.99 -7.28
C LYS A 15 -39.27 -16.58 -7.85
N GLN A 16 -40.25 -16.83 -6.97
CA GLN A 16 -41.60 -17.28 -7.33
C GLN A 16 -41.68 -18.64 -8.07
N THR A 17 -40.69 -19.52 -7.88
CA THR A 17 -40.70 -20.91 -8.37
C THR A 17 -39.89 -21.80 -7.41
N ASP A 18 -40.37 -23.01 -7.11
CA ASP A 18 -39.70 -23.90 -6.14
C ASP A 18 -38.41 -24.51 -6.68
N HIS A 19 -38.43 -24.99 -7.93
CA HIS A 19 -37.28 -25.62 -8.57
C HIS A 19 -37.30 -25.43 -10.10
N VAL A 20 -36.12 -25.43 -10.71
CA VAL A 20 -35.92 -25.36 -12.16
C VAL A 20 -34.85 -26.38 -12.55
N PHE A 21 -35.09 -27.14 -13.61
CA PHE A 21 -34.09 -27.98 -14.24
C PHE A 21 -33.42 -27.19 -15.38
N GLY A 22 -32.10 -27.17 -15.38
CA GLY A 22 -31.31 -26.47 -16.39
C GLY A 22 -29.97 -27.15 -16.61
N MET A 23 -29.34 -26.84 -17.74
CA MET A 23 -28.01 -27.34 -18.08
C MET A 23 -27.00 -26.20 -17.90
N VAL A 24 -25.90 -26.47 -17.20
CA VAL A 24 -24.81 -25.49 -17.04
C VAL A 24 -24.07 -25.37 -18.37
N VAL A 25 -24.18 -24.21 -19.01
CA VAL A 25 -23.47 -23.91 -20.28
C VAL A 25 -22.12 -23.25 -20.02
N TYR A 26 -22.03 -22.36 -19.02
CA TYR A 26 -20.80 -21.64 -18.66
C TYR A 26 -20.53 -21.79 -17.17
N ALA A 27 -19.28 -22.13 -16.81
CA ALA A 27 -18.86 -22.31 -15.42
C ALA A 27 -17.68 -21.41 -15.05
N GLY A 28 -17.68 -20.93 -13.79
CA GLY A 28 -16.55 -20.16 -13.23
C GLY A 28 -16.22 -18.88 -14.00
N MET A 29 -14.99 -18.82 -14.52
CA MET A 29 -14.41 -17.65 -15.22
C MET A 29 -15.08 -17.34 -16.56
N GLU A 30 -15.74 -18.33 -17.16
CA GLU A 30 -16.45 -18.18 -18.43
C GLU A 30 -17.88 -17.63 -18.26
N SER A 31 -18.35 -17.49 -17.01
CA SER A 31 -19.65 -16.86 -16.76
C SER A 31 -19.60 -15.37 -17.14
N LYS A 32 -20.66 -14.85 -17.79
CA LYS A 32 -20.74 -13.44 -18.22
C LYS A 32 -20.45 -12.45 -17.10
N LEU A 33 -20.90 -12.74 -15.87
CA LEU A 33 -20.66 -11.90 -14.70
C LEU A 33 -19.16 -11.82 -14.36
N GLN A 34 -18.44 -12.93 -14.48
CA GLN A 34 -17.02 -12.98 -14.20
C GLN A 34 -16.18 -12.38 -15.32
N MET A 35 -16.59 -12.54 -16.58
CA MET A 35 -15.96 -11.89 -17.73
C MET A 35 -16.09 -10.36 -17.68
N ASN A 36 -17.18 -9.85 -17.11
CA ASN A 36 -17.37 -8.42 -16.88
C ASN A 36 -16.76 -7.93 -15.55
N ALA A 37 -16.25 -8.83 -14.70
CA ALA A 37 -15.62 -8.44 -13.46
C ALA A 37 -14.19 -7.96 -13.72
N ASN A 38 -13.84 -6.81 -13.15
CA ASN A 38 -12.46 -6.34 -13.19
C ASN A 38 -11.56 -7.25 -12.35
N LYS A 39 -10.37 -7.55 -12.87
CA LYS A 39 -9.36 -8.31 -12.13
C LYS A 39 -8.97 -7.55 -10.86
N SER A 40 -8.89 -8.25 -9.73
CA SER A 40 -8.41 -7.66 -8.49
C SER A 40 -6.95 -7.23 -8.65
N THR A 41 -6.69 -5.94 -8.39
CA THR A 41 -5.34 -5.36 -8.35
C THR A 41 -5.07 -4.88 -6.94
N ALA A 42 -3.84 -5.08 -6.45
CA ALA A 42 -3.40 -4.45 -5.22
C ALA A 42 -3.50 -2.91 -5.37
N LYS A 43 -4.04 -2.25 -4.35
CA LYS A 43 -4.20 -0.80 -4.30
C LYS A 43 -3.27 -0.25 -3.23
N PHE A 44 -2.56 0.82 -3.56
CA PHE A 44 -1.62 1.50 -2.68
C PHE A 44 -2.07 2.95 -2.50
N SER A 45 -1.85 3.52 -1.31
CA SER A 45 -2.18 4.94 -1.09
C SER A 45 -1.17 5.86 -1.78
N GLN A 46 -1.63 7.03 -2.21
CA GLN A 46 -0.82 8.16 -2.61
C GLN A 46 0.22 8.53 -1.55
N VAL A 47 -0.15 8.45 -0.26
CA VAL A 47 0.75 8.76 0.86
C VAL A 47 1.91 7.77 0.91
N GLU A 48 1.61 6.47 0.78
CA GLU A 48 2.61 5.41 0.72
C GLU A 48 3.57 5.60 -0.47
N ARG A 49 3.02 5.91 -1.64
CA ARG A 49 3.83 6.20 -2.85
C ARG A 49 4.78 7.39 -2.64
N ARG A 50 4.30 8.47 -2.00
CA ARG A 50 5.13 9.65 -1.69
C ARG A 50 6.20 9.33 -0.65
N LEU A 51 5.86 8.57 0.39
CA LEU A 51 6.83 8.12 1.40
C LEU A 51 7.96 7.31 0.77
N ASN A 52 7.63 6.35 -0.12
CA ASN A 52 8.64 5.57 -0.81
C ASN A 52 9.57 6.45 -1.69
N LEU A 53 9.01 7.48 -2.33
CA LEU A 53 9.81 8.45 -3.08
C LEU A 53 10.75 9.25 -2.17
N TYR A 54 10.29 9.69 -1.00
CA TYR A 54 11.16 10.36 -0.03
C TYR A 54 12.25 9.44 0.52
N ILE A 55 11.93 8.17 0.80
CA ILE A 55 12.92 7.17 1.23
C ILE A 55 14.01 6.98 0.16
N MET A 56 13.61 6.90 -1.11
CA MET A 56 14.56 6.81 -2.23
C MET A 56 15.48 8.05 -2.32
N TRP A 57 14.93 9.25 -2.14
CA TRP A 57 15.73 10.47 -2.09
C TRP A 57 16.69 10.50 -0.90
N LEU A 58 16.24 10.14 0.29
CA LEU A 58 17.08 10.07 1.49
C LEU A 58 18.21 9.05 1.32
N PHE A 59 17.93 7.91 0.68
CA PHE A 59 18.95 6.91 0.38
C PHE A 59 20.02 7.43 -0.58
N ALA A 60 19.62 8.15 -1.63
CA ALA A 60 20.57 8.78 -2.56
C ALA A 60 21.45 9.84 -1.88
N VAL A 61 20.84 10.68 -1.04
CA VAL A 61 21.58 11.68 -0.24
C VAL A 61 22.54 11.00 0.74
N ASN A 62 22.11 9.93 1.40
CA ASN A 62 22.95 9.17 2.32
C ASN A 62 24.20 8.61 1.62
N ILE A 63 24.03 8.02 0.44
CA ILE A 63 25.15 7.54 -0.37
C ILE A 63 26.10 8.69 -0.74
N ALA A 64 25.56 9.81 -1.22
CA ALA A 64 26.37 10.97 -1.59
C ALA A 64 27.18 11.51 -0.39
N LEU A 65 26.56 11.52 0.79
CA LEU A 65 27.20 11.97 2.02
C LEU A 65 28.30 11.00 2.49
N CYS A 66 28.09 9.68 2.35
CA CYS A 66 29.13 8.69 2.63
C CYS A 66 30.37 8.91 1.76
N PHE A 67 30.19 9.07 0.44
CA PHE A 67 31.31 9.36 -0.47
C PHE A 67 31.97 10.71 -0.17
N GLY A 68 31.18 11.75 0.15
CA GLY A 68 31.69 13.06 0.52
C GLY A 68 32.54 13.02 1.80
N LEU A 69 32.09 12.29 2.83
CA LEU A 69 32.84 12.10 4.07
C LEU A 69 34.11 11.28 3.85
N THR A 70 34.08 10.21 3.07
CA THR A 70 35.30 9.45 2.74
C THR A 70 36.31 10.30 1.98
N GLY A 71 35.87 11.11 1.01
CA GLY A 71 36.73 12.04 0.28
C GLY A 71 37.29 13.15 1.17
N GLY A 72 36.47 13.72 2.06
CA GLY A 72 36.89 14.71 3.05
C GLY A 72 37.92 14.15 4.02
N SER A 73 37.67 12.97 4.58
CA SER A 73 38.63 12.28 5.45
C SER A 73 39.96 12.07 4.75
N TYR A 74 39.96 11.57 3.51
CA TYR A 74 41.20 11.38 2.73
C TYR A 74 41.98 12.68 2.52
N SER A 75 41.29 13.81 2.33
CA SER A 75 41.94 15.12 2.17
C SER A 75 42.56 15.67 3.48
N VAL A 76 42.00 15.31 4.64
CA VAL A 76 42.45 15.81 5.97
C VAL A 76 43.49 14.87 6.61
N PHE A 77 43.44 13.58 6.32
CA PHE A 77 44.42 12.58 6.80
C PHE A 77 45.90 13.01 6.65
N PRO A 78 46.38 13.57 5.52
CA PRO A 78 47.78 13.99 5.39
C PRO A 78 48.19 15.15 6.31
N GLU A 79 47.26 15.96 6.82
CA GLU A 79 47.56 16.99 7.83
C GLU A 79 47.63 16.41 9.25
N VAL A 80 46.87 15.33 9.51
CA VAL A 80 46.75 14.68 10.82
C VAL A 80 47.87 13.66 11.07
N GLU A 81 48.39 13.00 10.03
CA GLU A 81 49.51 12.04 10.09
C GLU A 81 50.81 12.61 10.68
N LYS A 82 50.96 13.95 10.72
CA LYS A 82 52.08 14.62 11.41
C LYS A 82 52.05 14.50 12.94
N SER A 83 50.95 14.02 13.51
CA SER A 83 50.79 13.84 14.95
C SER A 83 51.20 12.44 15.38
N TRP A 84 52.31 12.33 16.12
CA TRP A 84 52.92 11.06 16.55
C TRP A 84 52.00 10.11 17.33
N TYR A 85 50.89 10.61 17.89
CA TYR A 85 49.92 9.86 18.68
C TYR A 85 48.70 9.37 17.89
N LEU A 86 48.57 9.75 16.60
CA LEU A 86 47.46 9.38 15.71
C LEU A 86 47.91 8.47 14.56
N PHE A 87 49.19 8.08 14.55
CA PHE A 87 49.76 7.21 13.52
C PHE A 87 49.31 5.77 13.75
N ASP A 88 48.16 5.43 13.20
CA ASP A 88 47.68 4.06 13.11
C ASP A 88 48.14 3.53 11.75
N GLY A 89 49.04 2.54 11.74
CA GLY A 89 49.80 2.06 10.57
C GLY A 89 48.96 1.33 9.51
N PHE A 90 47.78 1.84 9.19
CA PHE A 90 46.90 1.35 8.15
C PHE A 90 47.43 1.81 6.78
N ASP A 91 47.99 0.85 6.02
CA ASP A 91 48.27 1.04 4.61
C ASP A 91 46.99 1.49 3.89
N GLN A 92 47.09 2.56 3.09
CA GLN A 92 45.94 3.19 2.45
C GLN A 92 45.47 2.37 1.23
N SER A 93 45.00 1.15 1.47
CA SER A 93 44.52 0.24 0.43
C SER A 93 43.13 0.62 -0.04
N ARG A 94 42.79 0.21 -1.27
CA ARG A 94 41.42 0.35 -1.81
C ARG A 94 40.38 -0.38 -0.96
N ALA A 95 40.79 -1.43 -0.25
CA ALA A 95 39.94 -2.16 0.69
C ALA A 95 39.49 -1.28 1.86
N ASP A 96 40.40 -0.48 2.42
CA ASP A 96 40.10 0.38 3.57
C ASP A 96 39.20 1.57 3.19
N GLN A 97 39.28 2.03 1.94
CA GLN A 97 38.34 3.04 1.42
C GLN A 97 36.91 2.50 1.38
N ILE A 98 36.73 1.25 0.94
CA ILE A 98 35.41 0.60 0.90
C ILE A 98 34.89 0.36 2.33
N LEU A 99 35.76 -0.07 3.24
CA LEU A 99 35.41 -0.24 4.65
C LEU A 99 35.01 1.09 5.29
N ASN A 100 35.71 2.19 5.00
CA ASN A 100 35.37 3.52 5.50
C ASN A 100 34.01 4.00 4.98
N VAL A 101 33.70 3.79 3.69
CA VAL A 101 32.36 4.09 3.13
C VAL A 101 31.28 3.28 3.86
N ALA A 102 31.52 1.98 4.09
CA ALA A 102 30.58 1.13 4.82
C ALA A 102 30.40 1.55 6.29
N THR A 103 31.47 1.96 6.96
CA THR A 103 31.43 2.50 8.33
C THR A 103 30.59 3.78 8.37
N TYR A 104 30.80 4.72 7.45
CA TYR A 104 29.98 5.95 7.39
C TYR A 104 28.51 5.64 7.07
N PHE A 105 28.23 4.67 6.21
CA PHE A 105 26.85 4.25 5.93
C PHE A 105 26.14 3.73 7.18
N ILE A 106 26.81 2.91 7.99
CA ILE A 106 26.27 2.41 9.25
C ILE A 106 26.06 3.55 10.25
N LEU A 107 27.01 4.48 10.37
CA LEU A 107 26.90 5.65 11.25
C LEU A 107 25.72 6.56 10.87
N LEU A 108 25.43 6.67 9.57
CA LEU A 108 24.37 7.52 9.03
C LEU A 108 23.03 6.78 8.85
N ASN A 109 22.91 5.53 9.31
CA ASN A 109 21.69 4.73 9.15
C ASN A 109 20.45 5.39 9.79
N SER A 110 20.66 6.22 10.82
CA SER A 110 19.61 7.00 11.50
C SER A 110 18.91 8.04 10.60
N ILE A 111 19.51 8.42 9.46
CA ILE A 111 18.89 9.32 8.48
C ILE A 111 17.71 8.65 7.76
N ILE A 112 17.74 7.32 7.61
CA ILE A 112 16.63 6.57 7.01
C ILE A 112 15.61 6.30 8.12
N PRO A 113 14.41 6.91 8.08
CA PRO A 113 13.46 6.79 9.17
C PRO A 113 12.72 5.45 9.09
N LEU A 114 13.36 4.38 9.55
CA LEU A 114 12.75 3.04 9.62
C LEU A 114 11.51 3.02 10.53
N SER A 115 11.56 3.81 11.61
CA SER A 115 10.44 3.96 12.54
C SER A 115 9.22 4.61 11.88
N LEU A 116 9.41 5.55 10.97
CA LEU A 116 8.31 6.26 10.30
C LEU A 116 7.42 5.31 9.50
N VAL A 117 8.03 4.36 8.77
CA VAL A 117 7.27 3.37 7.97
C VAL A 117 6.40 2.52 8.89
N VAL A 118 6.97 2.01 9.98
CA VAL A 118 6.23 1.19 10.96
C VAL A 118 5.13 2.02 11.65
N SER A 119 5.43 3.25 12.03
CA SER A 119 4.43 4.15 12.62
C SER A 119 3.28 4.45 11.67
N MET A 120 3.55 4.59 10.37
CA MET A 120 2.50 4.78 9.35
C MET A 120 1.59 3.56 9.25
N GLU A 121 2.15 2.35 9.18
CA GLU A 121 1.35 1.11 9.18
C GLU A 121 0.45 0.99 10.43
N LEU A 122 1.01 1.28 11.60
CA LEU A 122 0.24 1.30 12.85
C LEU A 122 -0.86 2.37 12.84
N SER A 123 -0.60 3.55 12.26
CA SER A 123 -1.61 4.61 12.16
C SER A 123 -2.79 4.20 11.28
N VAL A 124 -2.51 3.50 10.17
CA VAL A 124 -3.54 3.02 9.24
C VAL A 124 -4.40 1.93 9.87
N LEU A 125 -3.78 1.03 10.66
CA LEU A 125 -4.51 0.03 11.44
C LEU A 125 -5.36 0.66 12.53
N ALA A 126 -4.82 1.64 13.26
CA ALA A 126 -5.57 2.37 14.29
C ALA A 126 -6.80 3.08 13.68
N GLN A 127 -6.64 3.73 12.53
CA GLN A 127 -7.75 4.34 11.78
C GLN A 127 -8.81 3.31 11.38
N ALA A 128 -8.39 2.12 10.92
CA ALA A 128 -9.33 1.05 10.57
C ALA A 128 -10.15 0.60 11.78
N LEU A 129 -9.51 0.44 12.94
CA LEU A 129 -10.19 0.08 14.19
C LEU A 129 -11.17 1.17 14.64
N PHE A 130 -10.77 2.44 14.56
CA PHE A 130 -11.67 3.55 14.89
C PHE A 130 -12.91 3.57 13.99
N MET A 131 -12.77 3.33 12.69
CA MET A 131 -13.91 3.24 11.78
C MET A 131 -14.83 2.06 12.09
N MET A 132 -14.29 0.91 12.50
CA MET A 132 -15.10 -0.27 12.86
C MET A 132 -15.82 -0.14 14.21
N TRP A 133 -15.27 0.65 15.13
CA TRP A 133 -15.85 0.89 16.45
C TRP A 133 -16.89 2.00 16.47
N ASP A 134 -17.03 2.75 15.38
CA ASP A 134 -18.02 3.80 15.27
C ASP A 134 -19.45 3.23 15.33
N ASN A 135 -20.23 3.71 16.29
CA ASN A 135 -21.62 3.29 16.48
C ASN A 135 -22.58 4.00 15.53
N ASP A 136 -22.24 5.21 15.04
CA ASP A 136 -23.10 5.98 14.15
C ASP A 136 -23.12 5.37 12.74
N MET A 137 -22.08 4.61 12.38
CA MET A 137 -21.98 3.86 11.12
C MET A 137 -22.59 2.45 11.19
N ARG A 138 -23.43 2.14 12.18
CA ARG A 138 -24.11 0.84 12.30
C ARG A 138 -25.51 0.89 11.70
N SER A 139 -25.81 -0.08 10.84
CA SER A 139 -27.15 -0.33 10.31
C SER A 139 -27.84 -1.42 11.13
N GLU A 140 -29.13 -1.25 11.43
CA GLU A 140 -29.93 -2.26 12.11
C GLU A 140 -30.02 -3.59 11.34
N GLU A 141 -30.12 -3.53 10.00
CA GLU A 141 -30.27 -4.72 9.16
C GLU A 141 -28.93 -5.41 8.83
N LYS A 142 -27.84 -4.65 8.69
CA LYS A 142 -26.56 -5.15 8.14
C LYS A 142 -25.38 -5.12 9.12
N GLY A 143 -25.55 -4.53 10.30
CA GLY A 143 -24.48 -4.40 11.30
C GLY A 143 -23.58 -3.18 11.08
N GLY A 144 -22.39 -3.21 11.67
CA GLY A 144 -21.41 -2.12 11.63
C GLY A 144 -20.57 -2.07 10.36
N MET A 145 -19.88 -0.94 10.17
CA MET A 145 -18.91 -0.76 9.09
C MET A 145 -17.80 -1.82 9.16
N LEU A 146 -17.42 -2.37 8.00
CA LEU A 146 -16.30 -3.29 7.86
C LEU A 146 -15.24 -2.67 6.95
N VAL A 147 -14.00 -2.61 7.43
CA VAL A 147 -12.84 -2.13 6.66
C VAL A 147 -12.18 -3.33 5.98
N MET A 148 -12.35 -3.46 4.66
CA MET A 148 -11.77 -4.55 3.87
C MET A 148 -10.32 -4.31 3.44
N SER A 149 -9.90 -3.04 3.38
CA SER A 149 -8.56 -2.63 2.98
C SER A 149 -8.16 -1.38 3.76
N SER A 150 -7.32 -1.57 4.78
CA SER A 150 -6.86 -0.48 5.65
C SER A 150 -5.92 0.48 4.91
N GLY A 151 -5.12 -0.01 3.96
CA GLY A 151 -4.17 0.79 3.18
C GLY A 151 -4.77 1.94 2.35
N LEU A 152 -6.10 2.05 2.29
CA LEU A 152 -6.82 3.11 1.55
C LEU A 152 -7.57 4.08 2.47
N ASN A 153 -7.43 3.97 3.78
CA ASN A 153 -8.16 4.80 4.74
C ASN A 153 -7.93 6.30 4.51
N SER A 154 -6.69 6.69 4.20
CA SER A 154 -6.31 8.07 3.89
C SER A 154 -6.86 8.59 2.56
N GLU A 155 -7.16 7.69 1.60
CA GLU A 155 -7.72 8.07 0.31
C GLU A 155 -9.18 8.53 0.42
N LEU A 156 -9.91 8.09 1.45
CA LEU A 156 -11.28 8.52 1.69
C LEU A 156 -11.40 10.05 1.81
N GLY A 157 -10.37 10.71 2.35
CA GLY A 157 -10.31 12.17 2.46
C GLY A 157 -9.93 12.90 1.17
N LEU A 158 -9.57 12.19 0.11
CA LEU A 158 -9.11 12.74 -1.17
C LEU A 158 -10.12 12.52 -2.32
N ILE A 159 -11.29 11.94 -2.03
CA ILE A 159 -12.29 11.63 -3.05
C ILE A 159 -12.94 12.92 -3.57
N GLU A 160 -12.84 13.16 -4.87
CA GLU A 160 -13.52 14.28 -5.55
C GLU A 160 -14.85 13.88 -6.19
N TYR A 161 -14.96 12.62 -6.62
CA TYR A 161 -16.13 12.12 -7.34
C TYR A 161 -16.66 10.85 -6.68
N VAL A 162 -17.95 10.86 -6.34
CA VAL A 162 -18.67 9.68 -5.85
C VAL A 162 -19.60 9.19 -6.94
N LEU A 163 -19.26 8.05 -7.53
CA LEU A 163 -20.12 7.35 -8.49
C LEU A 163 -21.08 6.47 -7.70
N CYS A 164 -22.38 6.76 -7.81
CA CYS A 164 -23.42 6.03 -7.09
C CYS A 164 -24.35 5.30 -8.05
N ASP A 165 -24.68 4.05 -7.73
CA ASP A 165 -25.71 3.30 -8.45
C ASP A 165 -27.10 3.66 -7.90
N LYS A 166 -28.09 3.76 -8.78
CA LYS A 166 -29.44 4.14 -8.38
C LYS A 166 -30.12 3.04 -7.56
N THR A 167 -30.10 1.82 -8.07
CA THR A 167 -30.89 0.71 -7.51
C THR A 167 -30.11 0.01 -6.41
N GLY A 168 -30.65 -0.03 -5.20
CA GLY A 168 -30.02 -0.70 -4.06
C GLY A 168 -28.94 0.11 -3.34
N THR A 169 -28.56 1.29 -3.85
CA THR A 169 -27.78 2.30 -3.10
C THR A 169 -28.61 3.53 -2.79
N LEU A 170 -29.10 4.26 -3.81
CA LEU A 170 -29.96 5.43 -3.58
C LEU A 170 -31.39 5.05 -3.19
N THR A 171 -31.96 4.02 -3.83
CA THR A 171 -33.33 3.58 -3.56
C THR A 171 -33.36 2.25 -2.83
N GLN A 172 -34.14 2.17 -1.75
CA GLN A 172 -34.50 0.88 -1.16
C GLN A 172 -35.42 0.11 -2.10
N ASN A 173 -35.28 -1.21 -2.17
CA ASN A 173 -36.15 -2.09 -2.97
C ASN A 173 -37.53 -2.30 -2.29
N LYS A 174 -38.19 -1.20 -1.90
CA LYS A 174 -39.54 -1.15 -1.33
C LYS A 174 -40.34 -0.10 -2.08
N MET A 175 -41.43 -0.51 -2.71
CA MET A 175 -42.35 0.39 -3.42
C MET A 175 -43.59 0.59 -2.55
N VAL A 176 -43.85 1.83 -2.16
CA VAL A 176 -45.06 2.24 -1.43
C VAL A 176 -45.96 2.96 -2.44
N PHE A 177 -47.22 2.52 -2.52
CA PHE A 177 -48.25 3.08 -3.38
C PHE A 177 -49.16 4.03 -2.60
#